data_AF-A0AAJ0XAL3-F1
#
_entry.id   AF-A0AAJ0XAL3-F1
#
_cell.length_a   1.000
_cell.length_b   1.000
_cell.length_c   1.000
_cell.angle_alpha   90.00
_cell.angle_beta   90.00
_cell.angle_gamma   90.00
#
_symmetry.space_group_name_H-M   'P 1'
#
loop_
_entity.id
_entity.type
_entity.pdbx_description
1 polymer ?
#
loop_
_entity_poly.entity_id
_entity_poly.type
_entity_poly.pdbx_seq_one_letter_code
_entity_poly.pdbx_strand_id
1 'polypeptide(L)'
;MRAFSRAFSTADSRRKQRPSQWRFFALICIGQMLITSPAIANSFERDGIFTQTGKKYVDFRPIPKWSNLLERFEAEERRDQDCRRHGAGRCPYDRWKRTIDTLRFKSKAAQVSGVNEFANQWRYVADAANWGQEDYWAIPGEFFRKAGDCEDYAFVKFMSLRALGFSNDELRLVVVEDLKHNSQHTVVLVELHGRVLQLDNQIDQVIPAESVHHYKPIYAANEQAWWLYR
;
A
#
# COMPACT_ATOMS: atom_id res chain seq x y z
N MET A 1 20.64 -61.02 -2.77
CA MET A 1 21.65 -61.95 -2.25
C MET A 1 22.64 -61.19 -1.38
N ARG A 2 22.82 -61.64 -0.13
CA ARG A 2 23.92 -61.35 0.84
C ARG A 2 24.13 -59.87 1.22
N ALA A 3 23.81 -59.35 2.40
CA ALA A 3 23.96 -59.78 3.80
C ALA A 3 25.41 -60.02 4.25
N PHE A 4 25.67 -59.52 5.47
CA PHE A 4 26.79 -59.71 6.41
C PHE A 4 27.98 -58.75 6.37
N SER A 5 28.62 -58.37 7.47
CA SER A 5 28.34 -58.26 8.92
C SER A 5 29.72 -58.13 9.60
N ARG A 6 29.80 -57.29 10.65
CA ARG A 6 30.68 -57.41 11.84
C ARG A 6 32.21 -57.33 11.64
N ALA A 7 33.03 -57.00 12.64
CA ALA A 7 32.99 -56.31 13.94
C ALA A 7 34.31 -56.71 14.66
N PHE A 8 34.61 -56.05 15.79
CA PHE A 8 35.56 -56.46 16.85
C PHE A 8 37.05 -56.28 16.52
N SER A 9 37.97 -55.95 17.43
CA SER A 9 38.09 -55.69 18.89
C SER A 9 39.53 -55.13 19.05
N THR A 10 39.99 -54.39 20.07
CA THR A 10 40.14 -54.73 21.49
C THR A 10 40.70 -53.51 22.22
N ALA A 11 40.37 -53.42 23.51
CA ALA A 11 40.81 -52.45 24.50
C ALA A 11 42.32 -52.51 24.84
N ASP A 12 42.86 -51.43 25.41
CA ASP A 12 43.71 -51.51 26.60
C ASP A 12 43.58 -50.27 27.49
N SER A 13 43.79 -50.53 28.76
CA SER A 13 43.47 -49.83 29.98
C SER A 13 44.67 -49.08 30.56
N ARG A 14 44.41 -47.98 31.30
CA ARG A 14 44.98 -47.80 32.65
C ARG A 14 44.38 -46.60 33.40
N ARG A 15 43.97 -46.92 34.64
CA ARG A 15 43.45 -46.05 35.72
C ARG A 15 44.47 -45.01 36.20
N LYS A 16 43.97 -43.88 36.71
CA LYS A 16 44.33 -43.32 38.03
C LYS A 16 43.13 -42.58 38.65
N GLN A 17 42.95 -42.74 39.96
CA GLN A 17 41.77 -42.38 40.76
C GLN A 17 41.89 -40.97 41.40
N ARG A 18 40.77 -40.22 41.38
CA ARG A 18 40.05 -39.43 42.45
C ARG A 18 40.82 -38.38 43.30
N PRO A 19 40.16 -37.44 44.05
CA PRO A 19 38.72 -37.20 44.29
C PRO A 19 38.23 -35.72 44.25
N SER A 20 36.89 -35.59 44.29
CA SER A 20 36.02 -34.58 44.95
C SER A 20 36.33 -33.08 44.82
N GLN A 21 35.33 -32.27 44.43
CA GLN A 21 34.69 -31.28 45.32
C GLN A 21 33.27 -30.94 44.81
N TRP A 22 32.29 -30.99 45.72
CA TRP A 22 30.95 -30.47 45.53
C TRP A 22 30.99 -28.95 45.38
N ARG A 23 30.40 -28.40 44.32
CA ARG A 23 29.93 -27.02 44.30
C ARG A 23 28.54 -26.95 43.67
N PHE A 24 27.58 -26.58 44.50
CA PHE A 24 26.25 -26.14 44.11
C PHE A 24 26.38 -25.04 43.05
N PHE A 25 25.78 -25.23 41.87
CA PHE A 25 25.48 -24.11 40.97
C PHE A 25 24.00 -23.77 41.11
N ALA A 26 23.78 -22.60 41.68
CA ALA A 26 22.49 -21.96 41.79
C ALA A 26 21.90 -21.70 40.39
N LEU A 27 20.60 -21.96 40.25
CA LEU A 27 19.77 -21.51 39.14
C LEU A 27 19.83 -19.98 39.05
N ILE A 28 20.48 -19.45 38.01
CA ILE A 28 20.25 -18.09 37.56
C ILE A 28 19.31 -18.18 36.37
N CYS A 29 18.00 -18.11 36.64
CA CYS A 29 17.02 -17.76 35.61
C CYS A 29 17.27 -16.30 35.23
N ILE A 30 18.07 -16.07 34.19
CA ILE A 30 18.14 -14.78 33.52
C ILE A 30 16.78 -14.59 32.85
N GLY A 31 15.89 -13.86 33.51
CA GLY A 31 14.66 -13.38 32.90
C GLY A 31 15.03 -12.57 31.67
N GLN A 32 14.75 -13.10 30.48
CA GLN A 32 14.78 -12.31 29.26
C GLN A 32 13.70 -11.24 29.39
N MET A 33 14.11 -10.04 29.78
CA MET A 33 13.30 -8.85 29.69
C MET A 33 13.10 -8.60 28.19
N LEU A 34 11.96 -9.06 27.66
CA LEU A 34 11.51 -8.73 26.31
C LEU A 34 11.39 -7.22 26.25
N ILE A 35 12.38 -6.56 25.64
CA ILE A 35 12.26 -5.17 25.24
C ILE A 35 11.21 -5.19 24.12
N THR A 36 9.95 -5.02 24.49
CA THR A 36 8.90 -4.72 23.53
C THR A 36 9.21 -3.33 23.00
N SER A 37 9.87 -3.24 21.84
CA SER A 37 9.92 -1.98 21.10
C SER A 37 8.48 -1.49 20.97
N PRO A 38 8.19 -0.21 21.30
CA PRO A 38 6.87 0.31 21.01
C PRO A 38 6.64 0.11 19.51
N ALA A 39 5.56 -0.59 19.17
CA ALA A 39 5.10 -0.62 17.79
C ALA A 39 5.04 0.84 17.33
N ILE A 40 5.68 1.15 16.20
CA ILE A 40 5.50 2.46 15.57
C ILE A 40 4.00 2.53 15.30
N ALA A 41 3.28 3.36 16.06
CA ALA A 41 1.86 3.54 15.89
C ALA A 41 1.63 4.04 14.46
N ASN A 42 0.79 3.35 13.69
CA ASN A 42 0.51 3.75 12.33
C ASN A 42 -0.14 5.14 12.37
N SER A 43 0.31 6.08 11.56
CA SER A 43 -0.23 7.45 11.62
C SER A 43 -1.72 7.51 11.24
N PHE A 44 -2.25 6.50 10.55
CA PHE A 44 -3.68 6.33 10.31
C PHE A 44 -4.46 5.64 11.44
N GLU A 45 -3.82 5.05 12.47
CA GLU A 45 -4.54 4.37 13.57
C GLU A 45 -5.45 5.30 14.37
N ARG A 46 -5.20 6.60 14.32
CA ARG A 46 -6.11 7.60 14.92
C ARG A 46 -7.19 8.10 13.96
N ASP A 47 -7.38 7.43 12.82
CA ASP A 47 -8.30 7.82 11.75
C ASP A 47 -8.14 9.31 11.37
N GLY A 48 -6.93 9.85 11.54
CA GLY A 48 -6.64 11.26 11.48
C GLY A 48 -5.83 11.62 10.24
N ILE A 49 -6.28 12.63 9.49
CA ILE A 49 -5.56 13.21 8.36
C ILE A 49 -5.71 14.73 8.40
N PHE A 50 -4.71 15.47 7.94
CA PHE A 50 -4.73 16.94 7.92
C PHE A 50 -5.20 17.56 9.26
N THR A 51 -4.74 17.02 10.39
CA THR A 51 -5.12 17.41 11.77
C THR A 51 -6.59 17.16 12.17
N GLN A 52 -7.42 16.57 11.31
CA GLN A 52 -8.81 16.22 11.59
C GLN A 52 -8.95 14.72 11.86
N THR A 53 -9.90 14.34 12.72
CA THR A 53 -10.25 12.94 13.01
C THR A 53 -11.51 12.56 12.24
N GLY A 54 -11.45 11.49 11.45
CA GLY A 54 -12.57 11.00 10.66
C GLY A 54 -13.39 9.95 11.40
N LYS A 55 -14.71 9.95 11.17
CA LYS A 55 -15.58 8.85 11.63
C LYS A 55 -15.54 7.73 10.60
N LYS A 56 -15.11 6.54 11.01
CA LYS A 56 -15.01 5.34 10.16
C LYS A 56 -16.35 4.66 9.90
N TYR A 57 -16.53 4.17 8.69
CA TYR A 57 -17.69 3.42 8.20
C TYR A 57 -17.22 2.25 7.30
N VAL A 58 -17.98 1.17 7.27
CA VAL A 58 -17.72 -0.02 6.41
C VAL A 58 -18.85 -0.28 5.41
N ASP A 59 -19.95 0.47 5.51
CA ASP A 59 -21.04 0.45 4.54
C ASP A 59 -20.80 1.51 3.47
N PHE A 60 -20.57 1.07 2.24
CA PHE A 60 -20.23 1.94 1.10
C PHE A 60 -21.44 2.55 0.39
N ARG A 61 -22.68 2.19 0.76
CA ARG A 61 -23.90 2.77 0.15
C ARG A 61 -23.92 4.31 0.09
N PRO A 62 -23.37 5.05 1.08
CA PRO A 62 -23.32 6.51 1.03
C PRO A 62 -22.31 7.10 0.02
N ILE A 63 -21.36 6.32 -0.48
CA ILE A 63 -20.33 6.76 -1.44
C ILE A 63 -20.33 5.87 -2.70
N PRO A 64 -21.46 5.84 -3.44
CA PRO A 64 -21.68 4.86 -4.51
C PRO A 64 -20.67 4.97 -5.66
N LYS A 65 -20.11 6.17 -5.91
CA LYS A 65 -19.07 6.39 -6.93
C LYS A 65 -17.83 5.56 -6.64
N TRP A 66 -17.38 5.52 -5.39
CA TRP A 66 -16.23 4.73 -4.99
C TRP A 66 -16.46 3.23 -5.17
N SER A 67 -17.58 2.70 -4.65
CA SER A 67 -17.89 1.28 -4.78
C SER A 67 -18.08 0.85 -6.22
N ASN A 68 -18.72 1.68 -7.06
CA ASN A 68 -18.88 1.40 -8.48
C ASN A 68 -17.55 1.42 -9.22
N LEU A 69 -16.64 2.34 -8.85
CA LEU A 69 -15.31 2.42 -9.43
C LEU A 69 -14.48 1.16 -9.13
N LEU A 70 -14.53 0.66 -7.89
CA LEU A 70 -13.88 -0.61 -7.51
C LEU A 70 -14.43 -1.79 -8.32
N GLU A 71 -15.76 -1.91 -8.44
CA GLU A 71 -16.39 -2.98 -9.20
C GLU A 71 -15.98 -2.96 -10.69
N ARG A 72 -15.99 -1.77 -11.30
CA ARG A 72 -15.57 -1.57 -12.70
C ARG A 72 -14.10 -1.91 -12.90
N PHE A 73 -13.24 -1.53 -11.94
CA PHE A 73 -11.81 -1.83 -11.99
C PHE A 73 -11.56 -3.33 -11.88
N GLU A 74 -12.19 -4.02 -10.94
CA GLU A 74 -12.09 -5.48 -10.82
C GLU A 74 -12.56 -6.22 -12.08
N ALA A 75 -13.64 -5.74 -12.70
CA ALA A 75 -14.12 -6.28 -13.97
C ALA A 75 -13.11 -6.10 -15.10
N GLU A 76 -12.45 -4.95 -15.19
CA GLU A 76 -11.40 -4.70 -16.19
C GLU A 76 -10.12 -5.49 -15.90
N GLU A 77 -9.70 -5.64 -14.65
CA GLU A 77 -8.59 -6.52 -14.27
C GLU A 77 -8.83 -7.97 -14.70
N ARG A 78 -10.06 -8.50 -14.53
CA ARG A 78 -10.41 -9.85 -15.02
C ARG A 78 -10.27 -9.95 -16.54
N ARG A 79 -10.71 -8.92 -17.29
CA ARG A 79 -10.56 -8.88 -18.76
C ARG A 79 -9.09 -8.77 -19.18
N ASP A 80 -8.28 -7.98 -18.49
CA ASP A 80 -6.84 -7.85 -18.77
C ASP A 80 -6.11 -9.18 -18.52
N GLN A 81 -6.43 -9.88 -17.42
CA GLN A 81 -5.89 -11.21 -17.13
C GLN A 81 -6.26 -12.24 -18.20
N ASP A 82 -7.51 -12.24 -18.66
CA ASP A 82 -7.97 -13.11 -19.73
C ASP A 82 -7.27 -12.81 -21.07
N CYS A 83 -7.13 -11.53 -21.42
CA CYS A 83 -6.36 -11.08 -22.58
C CYS A 83 -4.92 -11.61 -22.55
N ARG A 84 -4.25 -11.52 -21.39
CA ARG A 84 -2.86 -11.99 -21.23
C ARG A 84 -2.72 -13.50 -21.37
N ARG A 85 -3.69 -14.29 -20.90
CA ARG A 85 -3.67 -15.76 -21.03
C ARG A 85 -3.75 -16.22 -22.48
N HIS A 86 -4.49 -15.49 -23.32
CA HIS A 86 -4.72 -15.84 -24.72
C HIS A 86 -3.67 -15.26 -25.70
N GLY A 87 -2.71 -14.47 -25.21
CA GLY A 87 -1.42 -14.23 -25.87
C GLY A 87 -1.40 -13.42 -27.18
N ALA A 88 -2.50 -12.75 -27.56
CA ALA A 88 -2.64 -12.23 -28.92
C ALA A 88 -3.15 -10.77 -29.04
N GLY A 89 -2.82 -9.87 -28.11
CA GLY A 89 -3.26 -8.47 -28.23
C GLY A 89 -2.54 -7.46 -27.33
N ARG A 90 -2.80 -6.17 -27.59
CA ARG A 90 -2.49 -5.08 -26.65
C ARG A 90 -3.52 -5.13 -25.53
N CYS A 91 -3.12 -5.61 -24.35
CA CYS A 91 -4.04 -5.67 -23.22
C CYS A 91 -4.16 -4.28 -22.55
N PRO A 92 -5.32 -3.95 -21.94
CA PRO A 92 -5.59 -2.62 -21.40
C PRO A 92 -4.49 -2.07 -20.49
N TYR A 93 -3.79 -2.93 -19.75
CA TYR A 93 -2.83 -2.53 -18.71
C TYR A 93 -1.36 -2.78 -19.02
N ASP A 94 -0.97 -3.03 -20.28
CA ASP A 94 0.41 -3.37 -20.62
C ASP A 94 1.46 -2.35 -20.14
N ARG A 95 1.20 -1.05 -20.37
CA ARG A 95 2.11 0.00 -19.91
C ARG A 95 2.16 0.05 -18.38
N TRP A 96 1.01 -0.01 -17.73
CA TRP A 96 0.89 0.08 -16.28
C TRP A 96 1.54 -1.11 -15.57
N LYS A 97 1.23 -2.36 -15.96
CA LYS A 97 1.85 -3.55 -15.36
C LYS A 97 3.38 -3.55 -15.51
N ARG A 98 3.93 -3.13 -16.66
CA ARG A 98 5.38 -2.95 -16.83
C ARG A 98 5.98 -1.93 -15.86
N THR A 99 5.30 -0.80 -15.62
CA THR A 99 5.71 0.18 -14.61
C THR A 99 5.70 -0.48 -13.22
N ILE A 100 4.63 -1.17 -12.84
CA ILE A 100 4.53 -1.87 -11.55
C ILE A 100 5.65 -2.89 -11.38
N ASP A 101 5.95 -3.71 -12.40
CA ASP A 101 7.03 -4.70 -12.35
C ASP A 101 8.40 -4.05 -12.18
N THR A 102 8.63 -2.90 -12.81
CA THR A 102 9.88 -2.13 -12.66
C THR A 102 10.02 -1.54 -11.25
N LEU A 103 8.91 -1.11 -10.63
CA LEU A 103 8.91 -0.52 -9.29
C LEU A 103 8.94 -1.57 -8.17
N ARG A 104 8.44 -2.78 -8.41
CA ARG A 104 8.28 -3.84 -7.39
C ARG A 104 9.57 -4.16 -6.62
N PHE A 105 10.72 -4.05 -7.27
CA PHE A 105 12.03 -4.36 -6.66
C PHE A 105 12.75 -3.14 -6.07
N LYS A 106 12.14 -1.96 -6.12
CA LYS A 106 12.69 -0.74 -5.51
C LYS A 106 12.28 -0.62 -4.04
N SER A 107 12.91 0.29 -3.30
CA SER A 107 12.47 0.65 -1.95
C SER A 107 11.04 1.20 -1.94
N LYS A 108 10.31 1.04 -0.83
CA LYS A 108 8.93 1.57 -0.69
C LYS A 108 8.84 3.07 -0.98
N ALA A 109 9.83 3.87 -0.57
CA ALA A 109 9.88 5.29 -0.91
C ALA A 109 10.01 5.53 -2.43
N ALA A 110 10.89 4.80 -3.10
CA ALA A 110 11.05 4.90 -4.55
C ALA A 110 9.83 4.36 -5.33
N GLN A 111 9.10 3.39 -4.76
CA GLN A 111 7.80 2.95 -5.29
C GLN A 111 6.78 4.08 -5.24
N VAL A 112 6.64 4.76 -4.10
CA VAL A 112 5.71 5.89 -3.92
C VAL A 112 6.03 7.03 -4.90
N SER A 113 7.29 7.47 -4.95
CA SER A 113 7.71 8.52 -5.90
C SER A 113 7.49 8.10 -7.36
N GLY A 114 7.88 6.88 -7.72
CA GLY A 114 7.74 6.37 -9.09
C GLY A 114 6.28 6.23 -9.53
N VAL A 115 5.36 5.89 -8.62
CA VAL A 115 3.92 5.90 -8.91
C VAL A 115 3.40 7.31 -9.16
N ASN A 116 3.81 8.28 -8.32
CA ASN A 116 3.40 9.67 -8.49
C ASN A 116 3.88 10.23 -9.84
N GLU A 117 5.17 10.05 -10.12
CA GLU A 117 5.80 10.47 -11.38
C GLU A 117 5.14 9.80 -12.59
N PHE A 118 4.86 8.49 -12.53
CA PHE A 118 4.21 7.77 -13.62
C PHE A 118 2.82 8.36 -13.92
N ALA A 119 1.94 8.48 -12.93
CA ALA A 119 0.58 8.96 -13.15
C ALA A 119 0.56 10.43 -13.63
N ASN A 120 1.48 11.28 -13.13
CA ASN A 120 1.57 12.69 -13.53
C ASN A 120 2.10 12.91 -14.97
N GLN A 121 2.44 11.85 -15.72
CA GLN A 121 2.80 11.97 -17.14
C GLN A 121 1.59 12.29 -18.05
N TRP A 122 0.37 12.07 -17.58
CA TRP A 122 -0.84 12.38 -18.33
C TRP A 122 -1.20 13.86 -18.18
N ARG A 123 -1.91 14.41 -19.17
CA ARG A 123 -2.46 15.78 -19.12
C ARG A 123 -3.77 15.79 -18.32
N TYR A 124 -4.04 16.85 -17.59
CA TYR A 124 -5.34 17.04 -16.95
C TYR A 124 -6.44 17.28 -17.99
N VAL A 125 -7.58 16.62 -17.84
CA VAL A 125 -8.78 16.82 -18.69
C VAL A 125 -10.02 16.69 -17.81
N ALA A 126 -10.76 17.79 -17.66
CA ALA A 126 -12.01 17.79 -16.91
C ALA A 126 -13.06 16.87 -17.53
N ASP A 127 -13.87 16.25 -16.69
CA ASP A 127 -14.90 15.30 -17.10
C ASP A 127 -15.93 15.84 -18.08
N ALA A 128 -16.33 17.10 -17.95
CA ALA A 128 -17.26 17.71 -18.89
C ALA A 128 -16.73 17.68 -20.33
N ALA A 129 -15.43 17.89 -20.50
CA ALA A 129 -14.76 17.82 -21.80
C ALA A 129 -14.46 16.38 -22.22
N ASN A 130 -14.15 15.50 -21.26
CA ASN A 130 -13.75 14.12 -21.54
C ASN A 130 -14.97 13.22 -21.83
N TRP A 131 -16.00 13.29 -21.00
CA TRP A 131 -17.12 12.36 -20.91
C TRP A 131 -18.49 13.00 -21.12
N GLY A 132 -18.57 14.34 -21.21
CA GLY A 132 -19.85 15.05 -21.28
C GLY A 132 -20.68 14.94 -19.99
N GLN A 133 -20.01 14.68 -18.86
CA GLN A 133 -20.60 14.53 -17.53
C GLN A 133 -19.91 15.49 -16.57
N GLU A 134 -20.62 15.93 -15.52
CA GLU A 134 -20.02 16.85 -14.54
C GLU A 134 -18.93 16.20 -13.70
N ASP A 135 -19.08 14.91 -13.39
CA ASP A 135 -18.17 14.15 -12.53
C ASP A 135 -18.34 12.64 -12.85
N TYR A 136 -17.29 12.04 -13.42
CA TYR A 136 -17.18 10.68 -13.92
C TYR A 136 -15.85 10.07 -13.47
N TRP A 137 -15.94 9.14 -12.52
CA TRP A 137 -14.74 8.48 -12.02
C TRP A 137 -14.29 7.40 -13.01
N ALA A 138 -13.10 7.58 -13.58
CA ALA A 138 -12.50 6.70 -14.58
C ALA A 138 -11.61 5.63 -13.93
N ILE A 139 -11.75 4.38 -14.39
CA ILE A 139 -10.83 3.30 -14.01
C ILE A 139 -9.48 3.49 -14.73
N PRO A 140 -8.37 2.86 -14.27
CA PRO A 140 -7.05 3.09 -14.83
C PRO A 140 -6.97 2.94 -16.35
N GLY A 141 -7.71 2.01 -16.96
CA GLY A 141 -7.66 1.79 -18.41
C GLY A 141 -8.29 2.92 -19.21
N GLU A 142 -9.36 3.49 -18.67
CA GLU A 142 -10.01 4.68 -19.23
C GLU A 142 -9.08 5.90 -19.08
N PHE A 143 -8.50 6.10 -17.90
CA PHE A 143 -7.51 7.16 -17.65
C PHE A 143 -6.31 7.05 -18.60
N PHE A 144 -5.73 5.86 -18.77
CA PHE A 144 -4.57 5.71 -19.67
C PHE A 144 -4.90 6.04 -21.13
N ARG A 145 -6.16 5.85 -21.55
CA ARG A 145 -6.63 6.11 -22.91
C ARG A 145 -7.03 7.56 -23.15
N LYS A 146 -7.65 8.23 -22.17
CA LYS A 146 -8.26 9.56 -22.36
C LYS A 146 -7.70 10.65 -21.45
N ALA A 147 -6.81 10.29 -20.53
CA ALA A 147 -6.50 11.05 -19.32
C ALA A 147 -7.76 11.31 -18.47
N GLY A 148 -7.67 12.22 -17.50
CA GLY A 148 -8.73 12.48 -16.54
C GLY A 148 -8.44 13.68 -15.66
N ASP A 149 -9.22 13.85 -14.61
CA ASP A 149 -9.05 14.87 -13.58
C ASP A 149 -8.69 14.22 -12.22
N CYS A 150 -8.80 14.99 -11.13
CA CYS A 150 -8.07 14.74 -9.89
C CYS A 150 -8.32 13.35 -9.28
N GLU A 151 -9.56 12.89 -9.28
CA GLU A 151 -9.97 11.57 -8.78
C GLU A 151 -9.38 10.44 -9.60
N ASP A 152 -9.24 10.62 -10.92
CA ASP A 152 -8.71 9.60 -11.81
C ASP A 152 -7.21 9.41 -11.59
N TYR A 153 -6.48 10.52 -11.45
CA TYR A 153 -5.07 10.48 -11.03
C TYR A 153 -4.93 9.80 -9.68
N ALA A 154 -5.76 10.18 -8.70
CA ALA A 154 -5.72 9.62 -7.37
C ALA A 154 -6.02 8.11 -7.38
N PHE A 155 -7.02 7.66 -8.15
CA PHE A 155 -7.38 6.25 -8.23
C PHE A 155 -6.29 5.40 -8.89
N VAL A 156 -5.69 5.89 -9.99
CA VAL A 156 -4.54 5.24 -10.63
C VAL A 156 -3.38 5.09 -9.67
N LYS A 157 -3.06 6.14 -8.88
CA LYS A 157 -2.00 6.10 -7.87
C LYS A 157 -2.32 5.11 -6.75
N PHE A 158 -3.55 5.15 -6.24
CA PHE A 158 -4.02 4.23 -5.21
C PHE A 158 -3.89 2.78 -5.65
N MET A 159 -4.45 2.42 -6.82
CA MET A 159 -4.41 1.05 -7.33
C MET A 159 -3.01 0.60 -7.72
N SER A 160 -2.14 1.53 -8.15
CA SER A 160 -0.73 1.24 -8.37
C SER A 160 0.00 0.86 -7.08
N LEU A 161 -0.23 1.58 -5.99
CA LEU A 161 0.34 1.25 -4.68
C LEU A 161 -0.23 -0.07 -4.13
N ARG A 162 -1.52 -0.33 -4.31
CA ARG A 162 -2.14 -1.63 -3.98
C ARG A 162 -1.48 -2.78 -4.75
N ALA A 163 -1.21 -2.62 -6.05
CA ALA A 163 -0.51 -3.60 -6.87
C ALA A 163 0.97 -3.82 -6.46
N LEU A 164 1.58 -2.84 -5.81
CA LEU A 164 2.91 -2.90 -5.19
C LEU A 164 2.88 -3.45 -3.76
N GLY A 165 1.70 -3.86 -3.27
CA GLY A 165 1.54 -4.54 -1.99
C GLY A 165 1.51 -3.60 -0.78
N PHE A 166 1.15 -2.33 -0.95
CA PHE A 166 0.71 -1.50 0.17
C PHE A 166 -0.67 -1.95 0.62
N SER A 167 -0.87 -2.12 1.91
CA SER A 167 -2.13 -2.57 2.52
C SER A 167 -3.21 -1.48 2.50
N ASN A 168 -4.46 -1.87 2.76
CA ASN A 168 -5.56 -0.93 2.91
C ASN A 168 -5.34 0.02 4.10
N ASP A 169 -4.66 -0.42 5.15
CA ASP A 169 -4.41 0.41 6.32
C ASP A 169 -3.34 1.48 6.07
N GLU A 170 -2.43 1.25 5.11
CA GLU A 170 -1.40 2.21 4.69
C GLU A 170 -1.88 3.23 3.66
N LEU A 171 -3.12 3.13 3.14
CA LEU A 171 -3.59 3.95 2.02
C LEU A 171 -4.94 4.58 2.26
N ARG A 172 -5.08 5.84 1.82
CA ARG A 172 -6.35 6.56 1.76
C ARG A 172 -6.39 7.34 0.44
N LEU A 173 -7.45 7.16 -0.35
CA LEU A 173 -7.86 8.17 -1.32
C LEU A 173 -8.68 9.21 -0.57
N VAL A 174 -8.37 10.49 -0.72
CA VAL A 174 -8.96 11.56 0.09
C VAL A 174 -9.53 12.64 -0.81
N VAL A 175 -10.82 12.91 -0.64
CA VAL A 175 -11.48 14.07 -1.22
C VAL A 175 -11.39 15.23 -0.24
N VAL A 176 -10.90 16.36 -0.72
CA VAL A 176 -10.67 17.58 0.05
C VAL A 176 -11.37 18.77 -0.58
N GLU A 177 -11.66 19.78 0.22
CA GLU A 177 -11.88 21.14 -0.23
C GLU A 177 -10.51 21.82 -0.39
N ASP A 178 -10.18 22.24 -1.60
CA ASP A 178 -9.00 23.03 -1.93
C ASP A 178 -9.31 24.51 -1.71
N LEU A 179 -8.88 25.03 -0.56
CA LEU A 179 -9.14 26.41 -0.14
C LEU A 179 -8.38 27.43 -0.98
N LYS A 180 -7.33 27.01 -1.70
CA LYS A 180 -6.54 27.90 -2.56
C LYS A 180 -7.23 28.12 -3.91
N HIS A 181 -7.81 27.07 -4.48
CA HIS A 181 -8.49 27.13 -5.78
C HIS A 181 -10.01 27.22 -5.67
N ASN A 182 -10.57 27.13 -4.46
CA ASN A 182 -12.00 27.18 -4.17
C ASN A 182 -12.79 26.10 -4.96
N SER A 183 -12.29 24.88 -4.92
CA SER A 183 -12.86 23.71 -5.60
C SER A 183 -12.70 22.45 -4.75
N GLN A 184 -13.35 21.35 -5.15
CA GLN A 184 -12.98 20.03 -4.64
C GLN A 184 -11.72 19.54 -5.34
N HIS A 185 -10.97 18.68 -4.65
CA HIS A 185 -9.78 18.02 -5.17
C HIS A 185 -9.63 16.63 -4.54
N THR A 186 -8.93 15.73 -5.22
CA THR A 186 -8.71 14.36 -4.75
C THR A 186 -7.23 14.01 -4.77
N VAL A 187 -6.72 13.47 -3.65
CA VAL A 187 -5.33 13.08 -3.48
C VAL A 187 -5.21 11.67 -2.89
N VAL A 188 -4.00 11.11 -2.91
CA VAL A 188 -3.70 9.86 -2.18
C VAL A 188 -2.78 10.17 -1.00
N LEU A 189 -3.15 9.66 0.16
CA LEU A 189 -2.26 9.61 1.32
C LEU A 189 -1.73 8.19 1.50
N VAL A 190 -0.43 8.08 1.71
CA VAL A 190 0.26 6.82 2.03
C VAL A 190 1.03 6.96 3.33
N GLU A 191 0.85 5.99 4.22
CA GLU A 191 1.65 5.86 5.42
C GLU A 191 2.93 5.08 5.11
N LEU A 192 4.07 5.66 5.43
CA LEU A 192 5.36 5.03 5.22
C LEU A 192 6.31 5.35 6.37
N HIS A 193 6.62 4.33 7.17
CA HIS A 193 7.50 4.42 8.33
C HIS A 193 7.02 5.47 9.35
N GLY A 194 5.72 5.48 9.67
CA GLY A 194 5.13 6.40 10.66
C GLY A 194 4.97 7.84 10.18
N ARG A 195 5.10 8.09 8.87
CA ARG A 195 4.84 9.39 8.23
C ARG A 195 3.75 9.26 7.18
N VAL A 196 2.84 10.23 7.12
CA VAL A 196 1.85 10.33 6.04
C VAL A 196 2.40 11.21 4.93
N LEU A 197 2.52 10.63 3.74
CA LEU A 197 2.93 11.32 2.52
C LEU A 197 1.73 11.51 1.60
N GLN A 198 1.70 12.62 0.88
CA GLN A 198 0.68 12.96 -0.12
C GLN A 198 1.23 12.77 -1.54
N LEU A 199 0.42 12.14 -2.38
CA LEU A 199 0.60 12.08 -3.83
C LEU A 199 -0.52 12.87 -4.50
N ASP A 200 -0.14 13.73 -5.45
CA ASP A 200 -1.01 14.77 -6.00
C ASP A 200 -0.69 15.02 -7.48
N ASN A 201 -1.68 15.42 -8.29
CA ASN A 201 -1.48 15.87 -9.67
C ASN A 201 -1.30 17.39 -9.78
N GLN A 202 -1.57 18.16 -8.72
CA GLN A 202 -1.23 19.60 -8.63
C GLN A 202 0.18 19.84 -8.05
N ILE A 203 0.71 18.88 -7.29
CA ILE A 203 2.03 18.94 -6.67
C ILE A 203 2.85 17.72 -7.13
N ASP A 204 3.84 17.95 -7.98
CA ASP A 204 4.63 16.87 -8.59
C ASP A 204 5.48 16.07 -7.59
N GLN A 205 5.83 16.69 -6.47
CA GLN A 205 6.63 16.06 -5.43
C GLN A 205 5.75 15.32 -4.44
N VAL A 206 6.22 14.15 -4.00
CA VAL A 206 5.64 13.47 -2.84
C VAL A 206 6.11 14.19 -1.59
N ILE A 207 5.18 14.81 -0.87
CA ILE A 207 5.48 15.66 0.29
C ILE A 207 4.76 15.15 1.55
N PRO A 208 5.23 15.50 2.76
CA PRO A 208 4.49 15.22 3.99
C PRO A 208 3.11 15.87 3.95
N ALA A 209 2.05 15.11 4.24
CA ALA A 209 0.68 15.62 4.17
C ALA A 209 0.45 16.81 5.12
N GLU A 210 1.14 16.83 6.27
CA GLU A 210 1.11 17.93 7.24
C GLU A 210 1.67 19.27 6.72
N SER A 211 2.45 19.26 5.64
CA SER A 211 2.96 20.47 4.99
C SER A 211 1.95 21.14 4.06
N VAL A 212 0.81 20.49 3.80
CA VAL A 212 -0.24 20.98 2.90
C VAL A 212 -1.36 21.60 3.72
N HIS A 213 -1.29 22.92 3.90
CA HIS A 213 -2.20 23.65 4.82
C HIS A 213 -3.50 24.14 4.18
N HIS A 214 -3.66 24.01 2.87
CA HIS A 214 -4.81 24.54 2.12
C HIS A 214 -5.85 23.48 1.77
N TYR A 215 -5.64 22.23 2.18
CA TYR A 215 -6.58 21.13 1.97
C TYR A 215 -7.35 20.83 3.23
N LYS A 216 -8.67 20.86 3.12
CA LYS A 216 -9.59 20.49 4.20
C LYS A 216 -10.29 19.18 3.82
N PRO A 217 -10.03 18.04 4.50
CA PRO A 217 -10.65 16.77 4.15
C PRO A 217 -12.16 16.80 4.29
N ILE A 218 -12.84 16.16 3.33
CA ILE A 218 -14.29 15.92 3.34
C ILE A 218 -14.54 14.45 3.68
N TYR A 219 -14.00 13.54 2.87
CA TYR A 219 -14.02 12.11 3.15
C TYR A 219 -12.77 11.42 2.62
N ALA A 220 -12.48 10.24 3.14
CA ALA A 220 -11.45 9.35 2.63
C ALA A 220 -11.99 7.94 2.45
N ALA A 221 -11.38 7.15 1.58
CA ALA A 221 -11.76 5.76 1.35
C ALA A 221 -10.54 4.86 1.07
N ASN A 222 -10.71 3.59 1.37
CA ASN A 222 -9.90 2.48 0.84
C ASN A 222 -10.86 1.35 0.40
N GLU A 223 -10.35 0.16 0.11
CA GLU A 223 -11.21 -0.95 -0.37
C GLU A 223 -12.10 -1.57 0.73
N GLN A 224 -11.88 -1.23 2.01
CA GLN A 224 -12.51 -1.89 3.17
C GLN A 224 -13.36 -0.95 4.05
N ALA A 225 -13.05 0.34 4.05
CA ALA A 225 -13.72 1.35 4.86
C ALA A 225 -13.62 2.74 4.20
N TRP A 226 -14.44 3.64 4.73
CA TRP A 226 -14.37 5.07 4.43
C TRP A 226 -14.54 5.91 5.70
N TRP A 227 -14.09 7.15 5.65
CA TRP A 227 -14.06 8.07 6.77
C TRP A 227 -14.70 9.39 6.37
N LEU A 228 -15.61 9.89 7.20
CA LEU A 228 -16.18 11.23 7.05
C LEU A 228 -15.48 12.19 8.02
N TYR A 229 -14.98 13.31 7.50
CA TYR A 229 -14.34 14.37 8.28
C TYR A 229 -15.32 15.53 8.50
N ARG A 230 -15.15 16.28 9.59
CA ARG A 230 -16.01 17.39 9.99
C ARG A 230 -15.17 18.57 10.45
#